data_AF-A0A3D1ZE16-F1
#
_entry.id   AF-A0A3D1ZE16-F1
#
_cell.length_a   1.000
_cell.length_b   1.000
_cell.length_c   1.000
_cell.angle_alpha   90.00
_cell.angle_beta   90.00
_cell.angle_gamma   90.00
#
_symmetry.space_group_name_H-M   'P 1'
#
loop_
_entity.id
_entity.type
_entity.pdbx_description
1 polymer ?
#
loop_
_entity_poly.entity_id
_entity_poly.type
_entity_poly.pdbx_seq_one_letter_code
_entity_poly.pdbx_strand_id
1 'polypeptide(L)' 'MPGPNGSTTATVGNIALSSQTNKSDVSLPDYDKDKVEDIGFLTAMTLTILGNYAQTGHFGGPLAYTPY' A
#
# COMPACT_ATOMS: atom_id res chain seq x y z
N MET A 1 40.42 0.71 60.87
CA MET A 1 40.41 -0.37 59.85
C MET A 1 39.13 -0.24 59.01
N PRO A 2 39.18 -0.49 57.70
CA PRO A 2 38.29 0.13 56.69
C PRO A 2 36.92 -0.55 56.56
N GLY A 3 35.89 0.20 56.17
CA GLY A 3 34.50 -0.26 56.00
C GLY A 3 34.23 -1.00 54.68
N PRO A 4 33.11 -1.75 54.57
CA PRO A 4 32.81 -2.52 53.36
C PRO A 4 32.18 -1.59 52.31
N ASN A 5 33.00 -1.13 51.37
CA ASN A 5 32.54 -0.53 50.12
C ASN A 5 32.02 -1.63 49.19
N GLY A 6 30.76 -2.01 49.34
CA GLY A 6 30.07 -2.90 48.39
C GLY A 6 29.29 -2.07 47.37
N SER A 7 29.96 -1.58 46.32
CA SER A 7 29.27 -0.97 45.18
C SER A 7 28.48 -2.06 44.44
N THR A 8 27.16 -2.09 44.63
CA THR A 8 26.25 -2.94 43.87
C THR A 8 26.00 -2.31 42.50
N THR A 9 26.86 -2.63 41.54
CA THR A 9 26.68 -2.19 40.15
C THR A 9 25.52 -2.96 39.52
N ALA A 10 24.45 -2.27 39.13
CA ALA A 10 23.35 -2.82 38.37
C ALA A 10 23.54 -2.50 36.88
N THR A 11 23.68 -3.54 36.06
CA THR A 11 23.79 -3.41 34.60
C THR A 11 22.40 -3.20 34.01
N VAL A 12 22.16 -2.02 33.41
CA VAL A 12 20.95 -1.75 32.63
C VAL A 12 21.20 -2.19 31.19
N GLY A 13 20.53 -3.25 30.75
CA GLY A 13 20.60 -3.72 29.36
C GLY A 13 19.68 -2.93 28.44
N ASN A 14 20.17 -2.55 27.27
CA ASN A 14 19.34 -1.95 26.22
C ASN A 14 18.41 -3.01 25.62
N ILE A 15 17.10 -2.83 25.79
CA ILE A 15 16.09 -3.63 25.08
C ILE A 15 15.88 -2.99 23.71
N ALA A 16 16.35 -3.65 22.65
CA ALA A 16 16.08 -3.22 21.29
C ALA A 16 14.65 -3.59 20.90
N LEU A 17 13.88 -2.59 20.43
CA LEU A 17 12.54 -2.80 19.91
C LEU A 17 12.64 -3.52 18.55
N SER A 18 12.20 -4.78 18.48
CA SER A 18 12.13 -5.51 17.20
C SER A 18 10.75 -5.33 16.58
N SER A 19 10.71 -4.91 15.31
CA SER A 19 9.46 -4.88 14.55
C SER A 19 9.10 -6.31 14.15
N GLN A 20 8.08 -6.88 14.79
CA GLN A 20 7.50 -8.15 14.36
C GLN A 20 6.35 -7.90 13.38
N THR A 21 6.65 -7.92 12.09
CA THR A 21 5.62 -7.89 11.05
C THR A 21 5.12 -9.32 10.80
N ASN A 22 3.96 -9.67 11.34
CA ASN A 22 3.27 -10.91 10.98
C ASN A 22 2.69 -10.77 9.57
N LYS A 23 3.30 -11.43 8.58
CA LYS A 23 2.81 -11.43 7.20
C LYS A 23 1.81 -12.56 7.03
N SER A 24 0.53 -12.21 6.87
CA SER A 24 -0.50 -13.14 6.43
C SER A 24 -0.52 -13.16 4.91
N ASP A 25 -0.13 -14.28 4.30
CA ASP A 25 -0.21 -14.45 2.86
C ASP A 25 -1.64 -14.84 2.48
N VAL A 26 -2.29 -14.02 1.66
CA VAL A 26 -3.65 -14.27 1.17
C VAL A 26 -3.55 -14.65 -0.29
N SER A 27 -3.97 -15.87 -0.62
CA SER A 27 -4.06 -16.32 -2.01
C SER A 27 -5.19 -15.58 -2.70
N LEU A 28 -4.84 -14.72 -3.65
CA LEU A 28 -5.81 -14.13 -4.57
C LEU A 28 -6.11 -15.14 -5.69
N PRO A 29 -7.35 -15.18 -6.21
CA PRO A 29 -7.65 -15.90 -7.43
C PRO A 29 -6.79 -15.38 -8.58
N ASP A 30 -6.33 -16.29 -9.43
CA ASP A 30 -5.72 -15.91 -10.71
C ASP A 30 -6.82 -15.32 -11.58
N TYR A 31 -6.87 -14.00 -11.63
CA TYR A 31 -7.75 -13.26 -12.52
C TYR A 31 -6.93 -12.72 -13.67
N ASP A 32 -7.54 -12.68 -14.84
CA ASP A 32 -6.90 -12.25 -16.07
C ASP A 32 -6.65 -10.73 -16.03
N LYS A 33 -5.58 -10.33 -15.33
CA LYS A 33 -5.19 -8.93 -15.12
C LYS A 33 -5.06 -8.19 -16.42
N ASP A 34 -4.40 -8.80 -17.40
CA ASP A 34 -4.11 -8.21 -18.70
C ASP A 34 -5.43 -7.83 -19.40
N LYS A 35 -6.43 -8.72 -19.39
CA LYS A 35 -7.75 -8.40 -19.95
C LYS A 35 -8.47 -7.29 -19.19
N VAL A 36 -8.33 -7.25 -17.86
CA VAL A 36 -8.96 -6.21 -17.05
C VAL A 36 -8.35 -4.84 -17.33
N GLU A 37 -7.03 -4.78 -17.50
CA GLU A 37 -6.28 -3.58 -17.90
C GLU A 37 -6.68 -3.11 -19.31
N ASP A 38 -6.79 -4.04 -20.27
CA ASP A 38 -7.25 -3.74 -21.63
C ASP A 38 -8.66 -3.12 -21.63
N ILE A 39 -9.59 -3.68 -20.85
CA ILE A 39 -10.96 -3.16 -20.71
C ILE A 39 -10.94 -1.77 -20.05
N GLY A 40 -10.12 -1.58 -19.03
CA GLY A 40 -9.92 -0.28 -18.37
C GLY A 40 -9.45 0.78 -19.35
N PHE A 41 -8.42 0.47 -20.13
CA PHE A 41 -7.86 1.35 -21.14
C PHE A 41 -8.89 1.71 -22.22
N LEU A 42 -9.58 0.72 -22.80
CA LEU A 42 -10.58 0.97 -23.84
C LEU A 42 -11.73 1.84 -23.32
N THR A 43 -12.16 1.60 -22.08
CA THR A 43 -13.23 2.38 -21.44
C THR A 43 -12.79 3.83 -21.22
N ALA A 44 -11.59 4.04 -20.71
CA ALA A 44 -11.02 5.37 -20.51
C ALA A 44 -10.94 6.14 -21.84
N MET A 45 -10.38 5.53 -22.87
CA MET A 45 -10.25 6.10 -24.21
C MET A 45 -11.62 6.45 -24.80
N THR A 46 -12.61 5.57 -24.65
CA THR A 46 -13.98 5.78 -25.15
C THR A 46 -14.63 6.98 -24.48
N LEU A 47 -14.52 7.08 -23.15
CA LEU A 47 -15.03 8.23 -22.41
C LEU A 47 -14.35 9.52 -22.88
N THR A 48 -13.02 9.53 -23.02
CA THR A 48 -12.24 10.65 -23.55
C THR A 48 -12.75 11.11 -24.92
N ILE A 49 -12.93 10.18 -25.86
CA ILE A 49 -13.43 10.51 -27.21
C ILE A 49 -14.86 11.06 -27.13
N LEU A 50 -15.73 10.47 -26.32
CA LEU A 50 -17.13 10.90 -26.19
C LEU A 50 -17.25 12.32 -25.61
N GLY A 51 -16.50 12.64 -24.56
CA GLY A 51 -16.51 13.98 -23.99
C GLY A 51 -15.80 15.01 -24.88
N ASN A 52 -14.74 14.62 -25.61
CA ASN A 52 -14.13 15.48 -26.61
C ASN A 52 -15.12 15.82 -27.74
N TYR A 53 -15.88 14.84 -28.23
CA TYR A 53 -16.93 15.04 -29.22
C TYR A 53 -18.02 15.97 -28.71
N ALA A 54 -18.49 15.77 -27.47
CA ALA A 54 -19.50 16.63 -26.85
C ALA A 54 -18.97 18.02 -26.46
N GLN A 55 -17.65 18.25 -26.55
CA GLN A 55 -16.95 19.46 -26.07
C GLN A 55 -17.25 19.80 -24.60
N THR A 56 -17.65 18.79 -23.82
CA THR A 56 -17.98 18.90 -22.40
C THR A 56 -17.89 17.53 -21.75
N GLY A 57 -17.60 17.49 -20.45
CA GLY A 57 -17.55 16.24 -19.68
C GLY A 57 -16.84 16.38 -18.34
N HIS A 58 -17.29 15.62 -17.35
CA HIS A 58 -16.56 15.44 -16.09
C HIS A 58 -15.74 14.16 -16.18
N PHE A 59 -14.46 14.29 -16.56
CA PHE A 59 -13.61 13.13 -16.82
C PHE A 59 -13.04 12.48 -15.55
N GLY A 60 -12.79 13.27 -14.50
CA GLY A 60 -12.07 12.80 -13.31
C GLY A 60 -12.76 11.62 -12.61
N GLY A 61 -14.05 11.74 -12.32
CA GLY A 61 -14.82 10.66 -11.70
C GLY A 61 -14.84 9.38 -12.55
N PRO A 62 -15.39 9.41 -13.78
CA PRO A 62 -15.48 8.24 -14.65
C PRO A 62 -14.14 7.56 -14.98
N LEU A 63 -13.05 8.32 -15.17
CA LEU A 63 -11.72 7.76 -15.41
C LEU A 63 -11.10 7.14 -14.16
N ALA A 64 -11.42 7.64 -12.96
CA ALA A 64 -10.92 7.05 -11.71
C ALA A 64 -11.56 5.68 -11.41
N TYR A 65 -12.68 5.35 -12.04
CA TYR A 65 -13.37 4.07 -11.87
C TYR A 65 -13.04 3.04 -12.95
N THR A 66 -12.20 3.37 -13.94
CA THR A 66 -11.76 2.36 -14.91
C THR A 66 -10.86 1.34 -14.23
N PRO A 67 -11.13 0.03 -14.38
CA PRO A 67 -10.39 -1.01 -13.70
C PRO A 67 -8.93 -1.09 -14.18
N TYR A 68 -8.03 -1.48 -13.28
CA TYR A 68 -6.60 -1.71 -13.48
C TYR A 68 -6.13 -2.90 -12.63
#